data_AF-A0A7J8CSP6-F1
#
_entry.id   AF-A0A7J8CSP6-F1
#
_cell.length_a   1.000
_cell.length_b   1.000
_cell.length_c   1.000
_cell.angle_alpha   90.00
_cell.angle_beta   90.00
_cell.angle_gamma   90.00
#
_symmetry.space_group_name_H-M   'P 1'
#
loop_
_entity.id
_entity.type
_entity.pdbx_description
1 polymer ?
#
loop_
_entity_poly.entity_id
_entity_poly.type
_entity_poly.pdbx_seq_one_letter_code
_entity_poly.pdbx_strand_id
1 'polypeptide(L)'
;MYLSRFLSIHALWVTVSSVMQPYPLVWGHYDVCKTQIYTEEGKVWDYMACQPESTDMTKYLKVKLDPPDITCGDPPETFCAMVRQPF
;
A
#
# COMPACT_ATOMS: atom_id res chain seq x y z
N MET A 1 0.64 -42.12 22.80
CA MET A 1 -0.31 -41.97 21.66
C MET A 1 -1.10 -40.65 21.66
N TYR A 2 -1.45 -40.07 22.80
CA TYR A 2 -2.22 -38.82 22.85
C TYR A 2 -1.47 -37.58 22.33
N LEU A 3 -0.18 -37.42 22.70
CA LEU A 3 0.62 -36.26 22.29
C LEU A 3 0.74 -36.11 20.76
N SER A 4 0.93 -37.23 20.04
CA SER A 4 0.99 -37.25 18.57
C SER A 4 -0.35 -36.87 17.93
N ARG A 5 -1.48 -37.26 18.54
CA ARG A 5 -2.82 -36.87 18.10
C ARG A 5 -3.06 -35.37 18.30
N PHE A 6 -2.66 -34.82 19.46
CA PHE A 6 -2.75 -33.38 19.72
C PHE A 6 -1.91 -32.55 18.75
N LEU A 7 -0.67 -32.95 18.49
CA LEU A 7 0.21 -32.27 17.54
C LEU A 7 -0.35 -32.31 16.11
N SER A 8 -0.93 -33.43 15.69
CA SER A 8 -1.54 -33.58 14.37
C SER A 8 -2.78 -32.69 14.21
N ILE A 9 -3.63 -32.60 15.23
CA ILE A 9 -4.81 -31.71 15.23
C ILE A 9 -4.37 -30.24 15.21
N HIS A 10 -3.34 -29.89 15.98
CA HIS A 10 -2.82 -28.53 16.01
C HIS A 10 -2.21 -28.12 14.67
N ALA A 11 -1.47 -29.01 14.03
CA ALA A 11 -0.95 -28.79 12.67
C ALA A 11 -2.11 -28.59 11.67
N LEU A 12 -3.15 -29.43 11.74
CA LEU A 12 -4.33 -29.30 10.90
C LEU A 12 -5.02 -27.95 11.10
N TRP A 13 -5.22 -27.54 12.35
CA TRP A 13 -5.85 -26.26 12.71
C TRP A 13 -5.07 -25.06 12.17
N VAL A 14 -3.73 -25.07 12.32
CA VAL A 14 -2.86 -24.00 11.81
C VAL A 14 -2.95 -23.93 10.29
N THR A 15 -2.95 -25.07 9.59
CA THR A 15 -3.07 -25.09 8.12
C THR A 15 -4.43 -24.60 7.61
N VAL A 16 -5.52 -24.91 8.31
CA VAL A 16 -6.86 -24.40 7.97
C VAL A 16 -6.93 -22.90 8.20
N SER A 17 -6.35 -22.42 9.30
CA SER A 17 -6.36 -20.99 9.66
C SER A 17 -5.56 -20.14 8.67
N SER A 18 -4.43 -20.64 8.16
CA SER A 18 -3.63 -19.93 7.15
C SER A 18 -4.28 -19.91 5.77
N VAL A 19 -5.05 -20.95 5.41
CA VAL A 19 -5.85 -20.97 4.16
C VAL A 19 -7.09 -20.09 4.27
N MET A 20 -7.68 -19.97 5.46
CA MET A 20 -8.83 -19.09 5.73
C MET A 20 -8.43 -17.61 5.92
N GLN A 21 -7.21 -17.26 5.54
CA GLN A 21 -6.72 -15.89 5.44
C GLN A 21 -6.82 -15.31 4.00
N PRO A 22 -7.86 -15.59 3.15
CA PRO A 22 -7.94 -14.97 1.83
C PRO A 22 -8.35 -13.49 1.89
N TYR A 23 -8.46 -12.92 3.09
CA TYR A 23 -8.63 -11.48 3.26
C TYR A 23 -7.35 -10.93 3.85
N PRO A 24 -6.50 -10.27 3.03
CA PRO A 24 -5.52 -9.37 3.59
C PRO A 24 -6.29 -8.45 4.56
N LEU A 25 -5.83 -8.33 5.80
CA LEU A 25 -6.23 -7.22 6.69
C LEU A 25 -5.89 -5.84 6.09
N VAL A 26 -5.34 -5.83 4.87
CA VAL A 26 -5.00 -4.70 4.01
C VAL A 26 -6.05 -4.44 2.93
N TRP A 27 -7.18 -5.17 2.91
CA TRP A 27 -8.36 -4.72 2.16
C TRP A 27 -8.84 -3.44 2.85
N GLY A 28 -8.33 -2.29 2.41
CA GLY A 28 -8.72 -1.00 2.93
C GLY A 28 -10.22 -0.84 2.74
N HIS A 29 -10.87 0.00 3.54
CA HIS A 29 -12.33 0.16 3.50
C HIS A 29 -12.89 0.59 2.12
N TYR A 30 -12.04 0.86 1.11
CA TYR A 30 -12.32 1.53 -0.15
C TYR A 30 -11.51 0.98 -1.35
N ASP A 31 -11.24 -0.30 -1.46
CA ASP A 31 -10.51 -0.89 -2.61
C ASP A 31 -11.42 -1.42 -3.73
N VAL A 32 -12.67 -1.75 -3.42
CA VAL A 32 -13.65 -2.20 -4.40
C VAL A 32 -14.57 -1.05 -4.78
N CYS A 33 -14.55 -0.64 -6.05
CA CYS A 33 -15.48 0.36 -6.56
C CYS A 33 -16.83 -0.24 -7.00
N LYS A 34 -16.86 -1.54 -7.32
CA LYS A 34 -18.01 -2.20 -7.96
C LYS A 34 -18.17 -3.67 -7.59
N THR A 35 -19.36 -4.08 -7.16
CA THR A 35 -19.70 -5.50 -6.87
C THR A 35 -20.97 -5.92 -7.61
N GLN A 36 -21.06 -7.19 -7.99
CA GLN A 36 -22.26 -7.73 -8.61
C GLN A 36 -23.22 -8.21 -7.51
N ILE A 37 -24.39 -7.61 -7.46
CA ILE A 37 -25.47 -7.95 -6.52
C ILE A 37 -26.66 -8.55 -7.26
N TYR A 38 -27.49 -9.29 -6.54
CA TYR A 38 -28.75 -9.81 -7.06
C TYR A 38 -29.89 -8.95 -6.53
N THR A 39 -30.70 -8.40 -7.44
CA THR A 39 -31.95 -7.70 -7.14
C THR A 39 -33.11 -8.42 -7.82
N GLU A 40 -34.34 -8.01 -7.55
CA GLU A 40 -35.55 -8.56 -8.19
C GLU A 40 -35.51 -8.42 -9.72
N GLU A 41 -34.80 -7.41 -10.22
CA GLU A 41 -34.60 -7.14 -11.66
C GLU A 41 -33.43 -7.95 -12.26
N GLY A 42 -32.74 -8.77 -11.46
CA GLY A 42 -31.65 -9.64 -11.89
C GLY A 42 -30.29 -9.25 -11.30
N LYS A 43 -29.20 -9.55 -12.02
CA LYS A 43 -27.84 -9.20 -11.60
C LYS A 43 -27.55 -7.75 -11.93
N VAL A 44 -27.41 -6.92 -10.90
CA VAL A 44 -27.13 -5.48 -11.01
C VAL A 44 -25.76 -5.19 -10.41
N TRP A 45 -25.18 -4.07 -10.82
CA TRP A 45 -23.91 -3.58 -10.29
C TRP A 45 -24.16 -2.58 -9.17
N ASP A 46 -23.59 -2.84 -8.00
CA ASP A 46 -23.55 -1.91 -6.89
C ASP A 46 -22.24 -1.13 -6.91
N TYR A 47 -22.32 0.19 -6.66
CA TYR A 47 -21.19 1.11 -6.74
C TYR A 47 -20.94 1.72 -5.36
N MET A 48 -19.70 1.65 -4.89
CA MET A 48 -19.29 2.16 -3.58
C MET A 48 -18.03 3.03 -3.70
N ALA A 49 -17.73 3.77 -2.63
CA ALA A 49 -16.54 4.61 -2.59
C ALA A 49 -15.28 3.76 -2.73
N CYS A 50 -14.31 4.27 -3.50
CA CYS A 50 -13.01 3.63 -3.62
C CYS A 50 -11.87 4.65 -3.63
N GLN A 51 -10.68 4.20 -3.24
CA GLN A 51 -9.46 4.97 -3.11
C GLN A 51 -8.34 4.23 -3.86
N PRO A 52 -7.53 4.93 -4.68
CA PRO A 52 -6.37 4.32 -5.31
C PRO A 52 -5.31 3.94 -4.26
N GLU A 53 -4.44 3.02 -4.63
CA GLU A 53 -3.29 2.65 -3.81
C GLU A 53 -2.42 3.88 -3.52
N SER A 54 -2.04 4.05 -2.24
CA SER A 54 -1.10 5.09 -1.86
C SER A 54 0.29 4.76 -2.41
N THR A 55 0.76 5.56 -3.37
CA THR A 55 2.09 5.40 -3.96
C THR A 55 2.89 6.70 -3.88
N ASP A 56 4.20 6.59 -4.08
CA ASP A 56 5.11 7.73 -4.10
C ASP A 56 4.88 8.59 -5.36
N MET A 57 4.12 9.67 -5.20
CA MET A 57 3.78 10.60 -6.27
C MET A 57 5.00 11.39 -6.79
N THR A 58 6.13 11.43 -6.06
CA THR A 58 7.33 12.14 -6.49
C THR A 58 7.95 11.54 -7.76
N LYS A 59 7.61 10.28 -8.08
CA LYS A 59 8.02 9.61 -9.31
C LYS A 59 7.26 10.08 -10.55
N TYR A 60 6.12 10.75 -10.37
CA TYR A 60 5.22 11.15 -11.47
C TYR A 60 5.13 12.66 -11.66
N LEU A 61 5.75 13.46 -10.78
CA LEU A 61 5.72 14.91 -10.89
C LEU A 61 6.66 15.44 -11.99
N LYS A 62 6.32 16.62 -12.52
CA LYS A 62 7.19 17.39 -13.42
C LYS A 62 7.64 18.65 -12.68
N VAL A 63 8.95 18.77 -12.46
CA VAL A 63 9.54 19.92 -11.77
C VAL A 63 9.72 21.08 -12.74
N LYS A 64 9.37 22.29 -12.32
CA LYS A 64 9.72 23.54 -12.99
C LYS A 64 10.40 24.47 -11.98
N LEU A 65 11.53 25.04 -12.37
CA LEU A 65 12.25 26.04 -11.59
C LEU A 65 11.97 27.44 -12.16
N ASP A 66 11.90 28.44 -11.28
CA ASP A 66 11.71 29.83 -11.63
C ASP A 66 12.62 30.73 -10.75
N PRO A 67 13.65 31.38 -11.31
CA PRO A 67 14.02 31.34 -12.73
C PRO A 67 14.68 30.00 -13.10
N PRO A 68 14.64 29.57 -14.37
CA PRO A 68 15.12 28.24 -14.79
C PRO A 68 16.63 28.02 -14.61
N ASP A 69 17.40 29.10 -14.52
CA ASP A 69 18.86 29.16 -14.37
C ASP A 69 19.33 29.20 -12.91
N ILE A 70 18.43 29.04 -11.94
CA ILE A 70 18.78 29.09 -10.50
C ILE A 70 19.62 27.91 -10.00
N THR A 71 19.81 26.87 -10.83
CA THR A 71 20.58 25.68 -10.44
C THR A 71 22.07 26.00 -10.49
N CYS A 72 22.75 25.90 -9.35
CA CYS A 72 24.19 26.15 -9.25
C CYS A 72 25.02 25.22 -10.16
N GLY A 73 26.18 25.72 -10.63
CA GLY A 73 27.16 24.93 -11.38
C GLY A 73 27.77 25.67 -12.58
N ASP A 74 27.11 26.73 -13.05
CA ASP A 74 27.59 27.56 -14.15
C ASP A 74 27.43 29.06 -13.84
N PRO A 75 28.51 29.77 -13.46
CA PRO A 75 29.87 29.28 -13.20
C PRO A 75 29.96 28.46 -11.89
N PRO A 76 31.08 27.73 -11.66
CA PRO A 76 31.28 27.03 -10.39
C PRO A 76 31.32 27.96 -9.18
N GLU A 77 30.58 27.62 -8.13
CA GLU A 77 30.46 28.40 -6.89
C GLU A 77 31.04 27.64 -5.68
N THR A 78 31.40 28.37 -4.62
CA THR A 78 31.86 27.78 -3.34
C THR A 78 30.69 27.66 -2.38
N PHE A 79 30.54 26.50 -1.72
CA PHE A 79 29.47 26.24 -0.75
C PHE A 79 30.00 25.97 0.65
N CYS A 80 29.28 26.44 1.67
CA CYS A 80 29.57 26.13 3.07
C CYS A 80 28.73 24.92 3.51
N ALA A 81 29.37 23.86 4.00
CA ALA A 81 28.66 22.74 4.60
C ALA A 81 28.30 23.07 6.06
N MET A 82 27.05 22.83 6.45
CA MET A 82 26.68 22.88 7.86
C MET A 82 27.23 21.62 8.57
N VAL A 83 28.20 21.82 9.46
CA VAL A 83 28.66 20.76 10.37
C VAL A 83 27.68 20.62 11.52
N ARG A 84 27.23 19.38 11.80
CA ARG A 84 26.38 19.08 12.95
C ARG A 84 27.11 19.48 14.22
N GLN A 85 26.56 20.45 14.95
CA GLN A 85 27.05 20.78 16.28
C GLN A 85 26.78 19.58 17.20
N PRO A 86 27.78 19.06 17.93
CA PRO A 86 27.53 18.04 18.94
C PRO A 86 26.59 18.63 20.00
N PHE A 87 25.51 17.90 20.29
CA PHE A 87 24.65 18.17 21.45
C PHE A 87 25.45 17.95 22.73
#